data_AF-A0A0D7EE79-F1
#
_entry.id   AF-A0A0D7EE79-F1
#
_cell.length_a   1.000
_cell.length_b   1.000
_cell.length_c   1.000
_cell.angle_alpha   90.00
_cell.angle_beta   90.00
_cell.angle_gamma   90.00
#
_symmetry.space_group_name_H-M   'P 1'
#
loop_
_entity.id
_entity.type
_entity.pdbx_description
1 polymer ?
#
loop_
_entity_poly.entity_id
_entity_poly.type
_entity_poly.pdbx_seq_one_letter_code
_entity_poly.pdbx_strand_id
1 'polypeptide(L)'
;DVEIILVGREGAVGGIVSLGHLPAYSKIVVKFGGPFARLNLRDLERAKAQSPSLHQMFARYADCLLAQVFQATACNAIHSIEQRISKWILAAMERTESDIVPLTHDQLASMLGVGRSYASRVMQTFKAQGILESRRGSLVVRDREALLVRSCNCNESVKRHFDEVLRGVYPESCTGH
;
A
#
# COMPACT_ATOMS: atom_id res chain seq x y z
N ASP A 1 -15.01 0.96 5.07
CA ASP A 1 -14.29 1.07 3.78
C ASP A 1 -13.27 -0.05 3.70
N VAL A 2 -13.29 -0.84 2.63
CA VAL A 2 -12.29 -1.91 2.40
C VAL A 2 -11.14 -1.31 1.60
N GLU A 3 -9.91 -1.59 2.04
CA GLU A 3 -8.70 -1.15 1.37
C GLU A 3 -8.37 -2.09 0.19
N ILE A 4 -8.03 -1.48 -0.93
CA ILE A 4 -7.72 -2.17 -2.20
C ILE A 4 -6.33 -1.81 -2.73
N ILE A 5 -5.76 -0.69 -2.28
CA ILE A 5 -4.48 -0.14 -2.70
C ILE A 5 -3.87 0.58 -1.49
N LEU A 6 -2.56 0.41 -1.31
CA LEU A 6 -1.74 1.18 -0.38
C LEU A 6 -0.61 1.86 -1.17
N VAL A 7 -0.50 3.18 -1.04
CA VAL A 7 0.48 4.02 -1.75
C VAL A 7 1.32 4.78 -0.74
N GLY A 8 2.65 4.71 -0.87
CA GLY A 8 3.61 5.49 -0.10
C GLY A 8 4.34 6.53 -0.96
N ARG A 9 5.58 6.87 -0.55
CA ARG A 9 6.45 7.83 -1.25
C ARG A 9 6.80 7.41 -2.69
N GLU A 10 6.63 6.13 -3.00
CA GLU A 10 6.92 5.51 -4.28
C GLU A 10 5.84 5.71 -5.35
N GLY A 11 4.70 6.34 -5.01
CA GLY A 11 3.56 6.38 -5.92
C GLY A 11 2.70 7.63 -5.82
N ALA A 12 1.58 7.60 -6.54
CA ALA A 12 0.64 8.68 -6.66
C ALA A 12 -0.80 8.14 -6.78
N VAL A 13 -1.77 8.98 -6.44
CA VAL A 13 -3.20 8.65 -6.46
C VAL A 13 -4.00 9.70 -7.21
N GLY A 14 -5.23 9.36 -7.58
CA GLY A 14 -6.14 10.24 -8.30
C GLY A 14 -6.04 10.09 -9.81
N GLY A 15 -6.40 11.14 -10.55
CA GLY A 15 -6.46 11.14 -12.02
C GLY A 15 -5.12 10.95 -12.74
N ILE A 16 -4.05 10.63 -12.01
CA ILE A 16 -2.71 10.39 -12.55
C ILE A 16 -2.66 9.14 -13.44
N VAL A 17 -3.49 8.14 -13.12
CA VAL A 17 -3.70 6.90 -13.90
C VAL A 17 -4.91 6.97 -14.83
N SER A 18 -5.56 8.13 -14.92
CA SER A 18 -6.67 8.38 -15.83
C SER A 18 -6.19 9.16 -17.05
N LEU A 19 -6.92 9.01 -18.15
CA LEU A 19 -6.79 9.87 -19.32
C LEU A 19 -7.84 10.99 -19.20
N GLY A 20 -7.39 12.23 -19.04
CA GLY A 20 -8.27 13.37 -18.84
C GLY A 20 -8.91 13.48 -17.44
N HIS A 21 -10.06 14.17 -17.36
CA HIS A 21 -10.73 14.49 -16.11
C HIS A 21 -11.90 13.54 -15.84
N LEU A 22 -11.63 12.47 -15.08
CA LEU A 22 -12.62 11.46 -14.72
C LEU A 22 -12.97 11.52 -13.22
N PRO A 23 -14.22 11.19 -12.84
CA PRO A 23 -14.61 11.15 -11.43
C PRO A 23 -13.87 10.03 -10.68
N ALA A 24 -13.53 10.29 -9.42
CA ALA A 24 -12.92 9.28 -8.56
C ALA A 24 -13.96 8.22 -8.17
N TYR A 25 -13.66 6.94 -8.45
CA TYR A 25 -14.51 5.82 -8.03
C TYR A 25 -14.35 5.48 -6.53
N SER A 26 -13.12 5.61 -6.03
CA SER A 26 -12.75 5.24 -4.66
C SER A 26 -12.33 6.46 -3.82
N LYS A 27 -12.43 6.29 -2.50
CA LYS A 27 -11.98 7.28 -1.52
C LYS A 27 -10.50 7.07 -1.22
N ILE A 28 -9.71 8.15 -1.32
CA ILE A 28 -8.32 8.16 -0.84
C ILE A 28 -8.32 8.69 0.60
N VAL A 29 -7.69 7.95 1.51
CA VAL A 29 -7.61 8.31 2.94
C VAL A 29 -6.15 8.33 3.37
N VAL A 30 -5.67 9.49 3.80
CA VAL A 30 -4.34 9.63 4.40
C VAL A 30 -4.33 8.88 5.73
N LYS A 31 -3.47 7.86 5.84
CA LYS A 31 -3.26 7.10 7.09
C LYS A 31 -2.09 7.63 7.89
N PHE A 32 -1.04 8.03 7.17
CA PHE A 32 0.18 8.59 7.73
C PHE A 32 0.42 9.93 7.05
N GLY A 33 0.50 11.00 7.84
CA GLY A 33 0.76 12.33 7.33
C GLY A 33 2.21 12.47 6.84
N GLY A 34 2.42 13.41 5.92
CA GLY A 34 3.72 13.70 5.34
C GLY A 34 3.60 14.78 4.27
N PRO A 35 4.72 15.17 3.63
CA PRO A 35 4.67 16.05 2.47
C PRO A 35 3.98 15.36 1.28
N PHE A 36 3.18 16.13 0.54
CA PHE A 36 2.52 15.68 -0.68
C PHE A 36 2.81 16.65 -1.83
N ALA A 37 3.12 16.12 -3.01
CA ALA A 37 3.13 16.88 -4.25
C ALA A 37 1.74 16.83 -4.90
N ARG A 38 1.25 17.98 -5.38
CA ARG A 38 -0.01 18.06 -6.12
C ARG A 38 0.26 18.55 -7.53
N LEU A 39 -0.24 17.82 -8.51
CA LEU A 39 -0.17 18.17 -9.92
C LEU A 39 -1.55 18.62 -10.42
N ASN A 40 -1.58 19.67 -11.22
CA ASN A 40 -2.77 20.02 -11.98
C ASN A 40 -2.95 19.01 -13.12
N LEU A 41 -4.13 18.38 -13.21
CA LEU A 41 -4.38 17.37 -14.23
C LEU A 41 -4.26 17.92 -15.66
N ARG A 42 -4.66 19.16 -15.92
CA ARG A 42 -4.55 19.75 -17.26
C ARG A 42 -3.10 19.90 -17.71
N ASP A 43 -2.23 20.30 -16.78
CA ASP A 43 -0.80 20.45 -17.07
C ASP A 43 -0.12 19.08 -17.23
N LEU A 44 -0.52 18.10 -16.41
CA LEU A 44 -0.06 16.73 -16.55
C LEU A 44 -0.44 16.12 -17.91
N GLU A 45 -1.70 16.28 -18.34
CA GLU A 45 -2.16 15.76 -19.63
C GLU A 45 -1.44 16.44 -20.81
N ARG A 46 -1.20 17.76 -20.71
CA ARG A 46 -0.39 18.48 -21.70
C ARG A 46 1.04 17.94 -21.76
N ALA A 47 1.65 17.68 -20.61
CA ALA A 47 3.00 17.11 -20.53
C ALA A 47 3.05 15.68 -21.12
N LYS A 48 2.07 14.83 -20.81
CA LYS A 48 1.94 13.49 -21.41
C LYS A 48 1.79 13.56 -22.93
N ALA A 49 1.00 14.52 -23.45
CA ALA A 49 0.81 14.69 -24.89
C ALA A 49 2.10 15.14 -25.62
N GLN A 50 2.98 15.86 -24.92
CA GLN A 50 4.25 16.35 -25.48
C GLN A 50 5.42 15.38 -25.29
N SER A 51 5.32 14.42 -24.38
CA SER A 51 6.39 13.50 -24.01
C SER A 51 5.90 12.05 -24.02
N PRO A 52 6.25 11.27 -25.08
CA PRO A 52 5.91 9.86 -25.15
C PRO A 52 6.45 9.04 -23.97
N SER A 53 7.65 9.38 -23.47
CA SER A 53 8.26 8.70 -22.31
C SER A 53 7.47 8.97 -21.03
N LEU A 54 7.03 10.21 -20.80
CA LEU A 54 6.19 10.54 -19.65
C LEU A 54 4.82 9.86 -19.73
N HIS A 55 4.22 9.83 -20.93
CA HIS A 55 2.97 9.11 -21.16
C HIS A 55 3.11 7.61 -20.84
N GLN A 56 4.16 6.97 -21.36
CA GLN A 56 4.45 5.55 -21.11
C GLN A 56 4.71 5.26 -19.63
N MET A 57 5.41 6.14 -18.92
CA MET A 57 5.62 6.01 -17.47
C MET A 57 4.29 5.94 -16.70
N PHE A 58 3.35 6.83 -17.00
CA PHE A 58 2.04 6.82 -16.33
C PHE A 58 1.16 5.65 -16.74
N ALA A 59 1.22 5.20 -17.99
CA ALA A 59 0.53 4.00 -18.43
C ALA A 59 1.03 2.75 -17.68
N ARG A 60 2.35 2.57 -17.61
CA ARG A 60 2.98 1.49 -16.82
C ARG A 60 2.66 1.57 -15.33
N TYR A 61 2.61 2.78 -14.78
CA TYR A 61 2.18 2.98 -13.40
C TYR A 61 0.71 2.58 -13.18
N ALA A 62 -0.18 2.83 -14.15
CA ALA A 62 -1.56 2.36 -14.09
C ALA A 62 -1.66 0.83 -14.10
N ASP A 63 -0.84 0.15 -14.91
CA ASP A 63 -0.75 -1.33 -14.91
C ASP A 63 -0.31 -1.85 -13.53
N CYS A 64 0.65 -1.18 -12.90
CA CYS A 64 1.12 -1.51 -11.55
C CYS A 64 -0.01 -1.39 -10.50
N LEU A 65 -0.80 -0.30 -10.54
CA LEU A 65 -1.95 -0.14 -9.64
C LEU A 65 -3.01 -1.22 -9.90
N LEU A 66 -3.29 -1.56 -11.16
CA LEU A 66 -4.24 -2.61 -11.50
C LEU A 66 -3.77 -3.99 -10.98
N ALA A 67 -2.48 -4.30 -11.09
CA ALA A 67 -1.91 -5.51 -10.51
C ALA A 67 -2.05 -5.54 -8.97
N GLN A 68 -1.87 -4.41 -8.29
CA GLN A 68 -2.11 -4.31 -6.85
C GLN A 68 -3.58 -4.59 -6.51
N VAL A 69 -4.53 -4.09 -7.31
CA VAL A 69 -5.97 -4.38 -7.14
C VAL A 69 -6.29 -5.85 -7.34
N PHE A 70 -5.76 -6.49 -8.40
CA PHE A 70 -5.93 -7.93 -8.62
C PHE A 70 -5.36 -8.74 -7.45
N GLN A 71 -4.15 -8.41 -7.00
CA GLN A 71 -3.52 -9.11 -5.89
C GLN A 71 -4.28 -8.88 -4.58
N ALA A 72 -4.79 -7.68 -4.31
CA ALA A 72 -5.61 -7.39 -3.14
C ALA A 72 -6.91 -8.20 -3.15
N THR A 73 -7.56 -8.30 -4.31
CA THR A 73 -8.78 -9.10 -4.51
C THR A 73 -8.52 -10.58 -4.23
N ALA A 74 -7.52 -11.17 -4.88
CA ALA A 74 -7.13 -12.56 -4.64
C ALA A 74 -6.73 -12.78 -3.17
N CYS A 75 -5.96 -11.85 -2.60
CA CYS A 75 -5.52 -11.94 -1.20
C CYS A 75 -6.70 -11.95 -0.22
N ASN A 76 -7.73 -11.16 -0.49
CA ASN A 76 -8.93 -11.11 0.34
C ASN A 76 -9.79 -12.38 0.22
N ALA A 77 -9.71 -13.08 -0.91
CA ALA A 77 -10.47 -14.31 -1.15
C ALA A 77 -9.82 -15.57 -0.55
N ILE A 78 -8.48 -15.68 -0.56
CA ILE A 78 -7.81 -16.96 -0.28
C ILE A 78 -6.97 -16.97 1.00
N HIS A 79 -6.53 -15.81 1.52
CA HIS A 79 -5.65 -15.77 2.68
C HIS A 79 -6.41 -15.56 3.99
N SER A 80 -5.86 -16.09 5.07
CA SER A 80 -6.41 -15.92 6.41
C SER A 80 -6.35 -14.46 6.87
N ILE A 81 -7.19 -14.12 7.85
CA ILE A 81 -7.19 -12.77 8.46
C ILE A 81 -5.82 -12.48 9.10
N GLU A 82 -5.18 -13.48 9.70
CA GLU A 82 -3.85 -13.38 10.28
C GLU A 82 -2.79 -13.01 9.23
N GLN A 83 -2.81 -13.69 8.08
CA GLN A 83 -1.90 -13.39 6.96
C GLN A 83 -2.11 -11.98 6.43
N ARG A 84 -3.37 -11.56 6.29
CA ARG A 84 -3.74 -10.25 5.75
C ARG A 84 -3.37 -9.11 6.70
N ILE A 85 -3.60 -9.29 8.01
CA ILE A 85 -3.17 -8.34 9.05
C ILE A 85 -1.64 -8.21 9.03
N SER A 86 -0.92 -9.33 9.05
CA SER A 86 0.55 -9.33 9.09
C SER A 86 1.14 -8.65 7.85
N LYS A 87 0.64 -9.02 6.66
CA LYS A 87 0.98 -8.38 5.38
C LYS A 87 0.74 -6.86 5.44
N TRP A 88 -0.40 -6.44 5.94
CA TRP A 88 -0.76 -5.02 5.97
C TRP A 88 0.15 -4.22 6.89
N ILE A 89 0.42 -4.73 8.10
CA ILE A 89 1.32 -4.09 9.07
C ILE A 89 2.72 -3.95 8.48
N LEU A 90 3.27 -5.00 7.87
CA LEU A 90 4.57 -4.96 7.20
C LEU A 90 4.60 -3.94 6.06
N ALA A 91 3.54 -3.86 5.26
CA ALA A 91 3.41 -2.90 4.16
C ALA A 91 3.37 -1.44 4.67
N ALA A 92 2.77 -1.21 5.84
CA ALA A 92 2.77 0.10 6.48
C ALA A 92 4.16 0.45 7.00
N MET A 93 4.81 -0.47 7.73
CA MET A 93 6.17 -0.28 8.27
C MET A 93 7.19 0.04 7.18
N GLU A 94 7.14 -0.64 6.03
CA GLU A 94 8.06 -0.40 4.91
C GLU A 94 7.91 1.03 4.35
N ARG A 95 6.69 1.57 4.35
CA ARG A 95 6.42 2.94 3.82
C ARG A 95 6.68 4.04 4.83
N THR A 96 6.59 3.74 6.12
CA THR A 96 6.72 4.72 7.21
C THR A 96 8.08 4.65 7.89
N GLU A 97 8.88 3.62 7.58
CA GLU A 97 10.18 3.35 8.18
C GLU A 97 10.10 3.37 9.72
N SER A 98 9.03 2.77 10.25
CA SER A 98 8.70 2.83 11.67
C SER A 98 8.04 1.55 12.15
N ASP A 99 8.39 1.13 13.36
CA ASP A 99 7.75 0.01 14.06
C ASP A 99 6.43 0.42 14.73
N ILE A 100 6.04 1.70 14.62
CA ILE A 100 4.79 2.23 15.15
C ILE A 100 3.79 2.43 14.01
N VAL A 101 2.68 1.72 14.10
CA VAL A 101 1.55 1.81 13.17
C VAL A 101 0.39 2.52 13.90
N PRO A 102 0.04 3.79 13.58
CA PRO A 102 -1.02 4.58 14.18
C PRO A 102 -2.40 4.14 13.67
N LEU A 103 -2.72 2.86 13.86
CA LEU A 103 -4.05 2.31 13.64
C LEU A 103 -4.59 1.63 14.89
N THR A 104 -5.90 1.72 15.04
CA THR A 104 -6.68 0.93 15.99
C THR A 104 -7.04 -0.43 15.39
N HIS A 105 -7.42 -1.38 16.26
CA HIS A 105 -7.95 -2.69 15.82
C HIS A 105 -9.18 -2.52 14.92
N ASP A 106 -10.01 -1.53 15.21
CA ASP A 106 -11.24 -1.24 14.46
C ASP A 106 -10.97 -0.71 13.06
N GLN A 107 -10.01 0.20 12.94
CA GLN A 107 -9.60 0.71 11.63
C GLN A 107 -9.02 -0.42 10.78
N LEU A 108 -8.19 -1.28 11.37
CA LEU A 108 -7.61 -2.43 10.69
C LEU A 108 -8.70 -3.43 10.25
N ALA A 109 -9.67 -3.73 11.12
CA ALA A 109 -10.80 -4.61 10.80
C ALA A 109 -11.62 -4.05 9.63
N SER A 110 -11.94 -2.75 9.68
CA SER A 110 -12.71 -2.08 8.62
C SER A 110 -11.97 -2.13 7.28
N MET A 111 -10.68 -1.79 7.28
CA MET A 111 -9.82 -1.78 6.08
C MET A 111 -9.68 -3.17 5.46
N LEU A 112 -9.62 -4.21 6.28
CA LEU A 112 -9.58 -5.58 5.79
C LEU A 112 -10.97 -6.14 5.46
N GLY A 113 -12.06 -5.39 5.66
CA GLY A 113 -13.41 -5.89 5.39
C GLY A 113 -13.76 -7.13 6.24
N VAL A 114 -13.23 -7.22 7.45
CA VAL A 114 -13.47 -8.34 8.37
C VAL A 114 -14.27 -7.91 9.58
N GLY A 115 -14.98 -8.85 10.20
CA GLY A 115 -15.68 -8.59 11.46
C GLY A 115 -14.72 -8.19 12.58
N ARG A 116 -15.07 -7.16 13.36
CA ARG A 116 -14.29 -6.65 14.50
C ARG A 116 -13.85 -7.77 15.45
N SER A 117 -14.75 -8.70 15.77
CA SER A 117 -14.47 -9.83 16.67
C SER A 117 -13.40 -10.80 16.14
N TYR A 118 -13.26 -10.94 14.81
CA TYR A 118 -12.21 -11.75 14.22
C TYR A 118 -10.86 -11.03 14.27
N ALA A 119 -10.82 -9.76 13.88
CA ALA A 119 -9.61 -8.95 13.97
C ALA A 119 -9.10 -8.86 15.41
N SER A 120 -9.98 -8.57 16.38
CA SER A 120 -9.59 -8.51 17.79
C SER A 120 -8.99 -9.82 18.29
N ARG A 121 -9.51 -10.98 17.88
CA ARG A 121 -8.94 -12.28 18.27
C ARG A 121 -7.51 -12.45 17.76
N VAL A 122 -7.25 -12.15 16.49
CA VAL A 122 -5.88 -12.19 15.92
C VAL A 122 -4.95 -11.22 16.67
N MET A 123 -5.42 -10.00 16.94
CA MET A 123 -4.64 -9.01 17.68
C MET A 123 -4.31 -9.45 19.11
N GLN A 124 -5.23 -10.13 19.80
CA GLN A 124 -4.95 -10.69 21.12
C GLN A 124 -3.94 -11.84 21.05
N THR A 125 -4.03 -12.71 20.04
CA THR A 125 -3.02 -13.74 19.81
C THR A 125 -1.64 -13.13 19.59
N PHE A 126 -1.53 -12.10 18.76
CA PHE A 126 -0.26 -11.40 18.51
C PHE A 126 0.28 -10.73 19.77
N LYS A 127 -0.58 -10.17 20.61
CA LYS A 127 -0.19 -9.60 21.89
C LYS A 127 0.31 -10.67 22.88
N ALA A 128 -0.42 -11.78 22.99
CA ALA A 128 -0.04 -12.89 23.87
C ALA A 128 1.29 -13.54 23.46
N GLN A 129 1.59 -13.55 22.16
CA GLN A 129 2.84 -14.04 21.59
C GLN A 129 3.97 -13.00 21.61
N GLY A 130 3.74 -11.79 22.12
CA GLY A 130 4.74 -10.72 22.16
C GLY A 130 5.09 -10.13 20.79
N ILE A 131 4.29 -10.38 19.75
CA ILE A 131 4.53 -9.89 18.38
C ILE A 131 4.15 -8.42 18.27
N LEU A 132 3.02 -8.04 18.89
CA LEU A 132 2.49 -6.68 18.89
C LEU A 132 2.18 -6.21 20.30
N GLU A 133 2.46 -4.93 20.56
CA GLU A 133 1.95 -4.20 21.71
C GLU A 133 0.89 -3.19 21.25
N SER A 134 -0.23 -3.12 21.96
CA SER A 134 -1.26 -2.10 21.69
C SER A 134 -1.06 -0.89 22.59
N ARG A 135 -1.05 0.30 21.97
CA ARG A 135 -1.08 1.60 22.65
C ARG A 135 -2.35 2.34 22.25
N ARG A 136 -2.67 3.43 22.95
CA ARG A 136 -3.85 4.25 22.60
C ARG A 136 -3.68 4.81 21.18
N GLY A 137 -4.50 4.32 20.25
CA GLY A 137 -4.49 4.77 18.85
C GLY A 137 -3.39 4.19 17.97
N SER A 138 -2.56 3.27 18.47
CA SER A 138 -1.47 2.68 17.68
C SER A 138 -1.11 1.25 18.09
N LEU A 139 -0.42 0.57 17.18
CA LEU A 139 0.21 -0.72 17.35
C LEU A 139 1.73 -0.53 17.31
N VAL A 140 2.45 -1.15 18.21
CA VAL A 140 3.91 -1.21 18.20
C VAL A 140 4.31 -2.63 17.84
N VAL A 141 5.08 -2.77 16.77
CA VAL A 141 5.63 -4.05 16.35
C VAL A 141 6.83 -4.37 17.23
N ARG A 142 6.80 -5.55 17.85
CA ARG A 142 7.85 -6.05 18.75
C ARG A 142 8.65 -7.17 18.12
N ASP A 143 8.02 -7.94 17.21
CA ASP A 143 8.67 -9.00 16.46
C ASP A 143 8.28 -8.92 14.98
N ARG A 144 9.16 -8.31 14.18
CA ARG A 144 8.97 -8.18 12.73
C ARG A 144 9.11 -9.52 12.01
N GLU A 145 10.01 -10.39 12.47
CA GLU A 145 10.26 -11.71 11.89
C GLU A 145 9.00 -12.58 12.01
N ALA A 146 8.38 -12.58 13.19
CA ALA A 146 7.15 -13.31 13.45
C ALA A 146 5.98 -12.84 12.58
N LEU A 147 5.89 -11.53 12.28
CA LEU A 147 4.92 -11.01 11.32
C LEU A 147 5.24 -11.47 9.90
N LEU A 148 6.52 -11.49 9.50
CA LEU A 148 6.94 -11.92 8.17
C LEU A 148 6.54 -13.38 7.92
N VAL A 149 6.86 -14.27 8.85
CA VAL A 149 6.50 -15.70 8.79
C VAL A 149 4.99 -15.92 8.68
N ARG A 150 4.19 -15.04 9.30
CA ARG A 150 2.72 -15.11 9.27
C ARG A 150 2.10 -14.44 8.05
N SER A 151 2.82 -13.56 7.38
CA SER A 151 2.32 -12.84 6.22
C SER A 151 2.26 -13.74 4.98
N CYS A 152 1.38 -13.41 4.04
CA CYS A 152 1.46 -13.98 2.70
C CYS A 152 2.43 -13.17 1.82
N ASN A 153 2.98 -13.79 0.77
CA ASN A 153 3.95 -13.15 -0.14
C ASN A 153 3.31 -12.14 -1.12
N CYS A 154 2.07 -11.72 -0.89
CA CYS A 154 1.35 -10.82 -1.80
C CYS A 154 2.03 -9.45 -1.94
N ASN A 155 2.65 -8.90 -0.88
CA ASN A 155 3.40 -7.64 -0.99
C ASN A 155 4.60 -7.80 -1.92
N GLU A 156 5.35 -8.90 -1.78
CA GLU A 156 6.52 -9.20 -2.60
C GLU A 156 6.15 -9.44 -4.06
N SER A 157 5.06 -10.16 -4.32
CA SER A 157 4.55 -10.35 -5.69
C SER A 157 4.22 -9.02 -6.37
N VAL A 158 3.57 -8.08 -5.67
CA VAL A 158 3.29 -6.74 -6.20
C VAL A 158 4.58 -5.95 -6.41
N LYS A 159 5.49 -5.97 -5.43
CA LYS A 159 6.77 -5.26 -5.51
C LYS A 159 7.59 -5.72 -6.71
N ARG A 160 7.74 -7.03 -6.90
CA ARG A 160 8.42 -7.60 -8.07
C ARG A 160 7.78 -7.17 -9.39
N HIS A 161 6.45 -7.12 -9.44
CA HIS A 161 5.74 -6.64 -10.63
C HIS A 161 6.01 -5.16 -10.91
N PHE A 162 6.02 -4.30 -9.87
CA PHE A 162 6.40 -2.89 -10.01
C PHE A 162 7.84 -2.75 -10.53
N ASP A 163 8.79 -3.49 -9.96
CA ASP A 163 10.21 -3.44 -10.35
C ASP A 163 10.41 -3.84 -11.81
N GLU A 164 9.62 -4.77 -12.32
CA GLU A 164 9.69 -5.23 -13.71
C GLU A 164 9.02 -4.25 -14.68
N VAL A 165 7.81 -3.80 -14.36
CA VAL A 165 7.03 -2.90 -15.23
C VAL A 165 7.65 -1.50 -15.30
N LEU A 166 8.20 -1.00 -14.19
CA LEU A 166 8.84 0.31 -14.10
C LEU A 166 10.35 0.27 -14.35
N ARG A 167 10.90 -0.87 -14.79
CA ARG A 167 12.32 -0.97 -15.14
C ARG A 167 12.70 0.07 -16.20
N GLY A 168 13.78 0.80 -15.95
CA GLY A 168 14.30 1.84 -16.85
C GLY A 168 13.52 3.15 -16.86
N VAL A 169 12.50 3.30 -16.01
CA VAL A 169 11.76 4.56 -15.83
C VAL A 169 12.50 5.51 -14.90
N TYR A 170 13.04 4.99 -13.80
CA TYR A 170 13.92 5.75 -12.92
C TYR A 170 15.32 5.83 -13.55
N PRO A 171 15.99 7.00 -13.52
CA PRO A 171 17.42 7.05 -13.80
C PRO A 171 18.10 6.04 -12.90
N GLU A 172 19.03 5.24 -13.45
CA GLU A 172 19.93 4.48 -12.57
C GLU A 172 20.54 5.50 -11.62
N SER A 173 20.28 5.33 -10.32
CA SER A 173 20.88 6.18 -9.29
C SER A 173 22.36 6.31 -9.64
N CYS A 174 22.83 7.54 -9.91
CA CYS A 174 24.24 7.80 -10.10
C CYS A 174 24.96 7.21 -8.88
N THR A 175 25.53 6.03 -9.06
CA THR A 175 26.44 5.39 -8.11
C THR A 175 27.78 6.10 -8.30
N GLY A 176 27.81 7.36 -7.88
CA GLY A 176 29.02 8.16 -7.76
C GLY A 176 29.36 8.26 -6.28
N HIS A 177 30.40 7.53 -5.90
CA HIS A 177 31.16 7.79 -4.67
C HIS A 177 31.81 9.18 -4.75
#